data_AF-A0A9N9QU10-F1
#
_entry.id   AF-A0A9N9QU10-F1
#
_cell.length_a   1.000
_cell.length_b   1.000
_cell.length_c   1.000
_cell.angle_alpha   90.00
_cell.angle_beta   90.00
_cell.angle_gamma   90.00
#
_symmetry.space_group_name_H-M   'P 1'
#
loop_
_entity.id
_entity.type
_entity.pdbx_description
1 polymer ?
#
loop_
_entity_poly.entity_id
_entity_poly.type
_entity_poly.pdbx_seq_one_letter_code
_entity_poly.pdbx_strand_id
1 'polypeptide(L)'
;MRSRVSLASDGFVRKYTAYKGQRKSSYELNEAEKKQNNDLIETLRKEIKLRLSELTQAREVISDEEAQIKKYLNDVCPLGNKTQDQIINNLDLKVIDQRKMLDLLKYEKKSKKKRLTDLEKEYEHLLIESTRSELHASHLENEIHKVLIQWTEAELVKKKYLTIRQALIDDSVKFESSLSRVEELLNKQKEEIAKLEQVREEAAEMRVRATSATAAEVARAHDAEHARVSERAYFAQPRVIVRQESTRSTEGEAVTEETSAAAQMEEIFQRLMKLTGVTDTEEVFDRFRAQRETSKRLGYLQKTTEEEKLDLESTQTSLMAELEAFKFASVKDKDEGQELINELKEEISKEQEIHRELEEKLEKLDTILCEIKRLLYDLCKILDVSNYLYII
;
A
#
# COMPACT_ATOMS: atom_id res chain seq x y z
N MET A 1 -14.61 28.03 155.36
CA MET A 1 -13.23 27.63 154.98
C MET A 1 -13.12 26.58 153.86
N ARG A 2 -14.15 25.76 153.55
CA ARG A 2 -14.05 24.74 152.48
C ARG A 2 -14.16 25.25 151.02
N SER A 3 -14.82 26.39 150.75
CA SER A 3 -14.98 26.92 149.37
C SER A 3 -13.73 27.59 148.77
N ARG A 4 -12.84 28.18 149.56
CA ARG A 4 -11.65 28.88 149.01
C ARG A 4 -10.48 27.96 148.69
N VAL A 5 -10.42 26.77 149.31
CA VAL A 5 -9.33 25.80 149.08
C VAL A 5 -9.55 25.00 147.78
N SER A 6 -10.80 24.67 147.44
CA SER A 6 -11.15 24.00 146.16
C SER A 6 -10.98 24.92 144.93
N LEU A 7 -11.30 26.22 145.06
CA LEU A 7 -11.07 27.21 143.99
C LEU A 7 -9.56 27.48 143.75
N ALA A 8 -8.73 27.37 144.78
CA ALA A 8 -7.28 27.55 144.67
C ALA A 8 -6.57 26.32 144.07
N SER A 9 -7.00 25.10 144.41
CA SER A 9 -6.45 23.87 143.80
C SER A 9 -6.82 23.75 142.31
N ASP A 10 -8.05 24.08 141.94
CA ASP A 10 -8.50 24.07 140.54
C ASP A 10 -7.82 25.15 139.68
N GLY A 11 -7.50 26.30 140.27
CA GLY A 11 -6.75 27.38 139.60
C GLY A 11 -5.29 27.00 139.34
N PHE A 12 -4.65 26.28 140.27
CA PHE A 12 -3.28 25.82 140.11
C PHE A 12 -3.16 24.69 139.09
N VAL A 13 -4.07 23.71 139.13
CA VAL A 13 -4.12 22.62 138.15
C VAL A 13 -4.36 23.17 136.75
N ARG A 14 -5.33 24.10 136.57
CA ARG A 14 -5.58 24.74 135.27
C ARG A 14 -4.36 25.50 134.73
N LYS A 15 -3.67 26.29 135.56
CA LYS A 15 -2.44 26.99 135.17
C LYS A 15 -1.32 26.01 134.80
N TYR A 16 -1.15 24.92 135.55
CA TYR A 16 -0.14 23.91 135.26
C TYR A 16 -0.43 23.16 133.96
N THR A 17 -1.68 22.75 133.69
CA THR A 17 -2.06 22.14 132.40
C THR A 17 -1.94 23.11 131.23
N ALA A 18 -2.30 24.39 131.42
CA ALA A 18 -2.13 25.41 130.37
C ALA A 18 -0.65 25.66 130.06
N TYR A 19 0.19 25.78 131.09
CA TYR A 19 1.64 25.92 130.91
C TYR A 19 2.27 24.68 130.25
N LYS A 20 1.88 23.47 130.65
CA LYS A 20 2.35 22.22 130.03
C LYS A 20 1.89 22.11 128.58
N GLY A 21 0.67 22.53 128.26
CA GLY A 21 0.14 22.62 126.91
C GLY A 21 0.87 23.65 126.04
N GLN A 22 1.14 24.84 126.58
CA GLN A 22 1.90 25.89 125.89
C GLN A 22 3.35 25.46 125.64
N ARG A 23 3.97 24.77 126.59
CA ARG A 23 5.34 24.23 126.44
C ARG A 23 5.42 23.13 125.39
N LYS A 24 4.40 22.26 125.33
CA LYS A 24 4.29 21.20 124.31
C LYS A 24 4.03 21.81 122.93
N SER A 25 3.11 22.76 122.81
CA SER A 25 2.81 23.48 121.56
C SER A 25 4.02 24.27 121.05
N SER A 26 4.76 24.95 121.93
CA SER A 26 5.98 25.68 121.54
C SER A 26 7.10 24.74 121.08
N TYR A 27 7.20 23.54 121.64
CA TYR A 27 8.16 22.52 121.20
C TYR A 27 7.77 21.93 119.85
N GLU A 28 6.48 21.60 119.66
CA GLU A 28 5.96 21.07 118.40
C GLU A 28 6.09 22.09 117.25
N LEU A 29 5.86 23.39 117.52
CA LEU A 29 6.10 24.46 116.54
C LEU A 29 7.58 24.59 116.19
N ASN A 30 8.48 24.52 117.16
CA ASN A 30 9.93 24.60 116.91
C ASN A 30 10.45 23.40 116.12
N GLU A 31 9.96 22.19 116.40
CA GLU A 31 10.32 20.98 115.63
C GLU A 31 9.73 21.02 114.22
N ALA A 32 8.51 21.54 114.04
CA ALA A 32 7.93 21.76 112.72
C ALA A 32 8.75 22.79 111.90
N GLU A 33 9.16 23.88 112.53
CA GLU A 33 9.99 24.92 111.89
C GLU A 33 11.39 24.39 111.53
N LYS A 34 12.04 23.61 112.40
CA LYS A 34 13.30 22.93 112.08
C LYS A 34 13.15 21.98 110.89
N LYS A 35 12.05 21.22 110.84
CA LYS A 35 11.78 20.32 109.73
C LYS A 35 11.59 21.11 108.42
N GLN A 36 10.79 22.17 108.45
CA GLN A 36 10.60 23.05 107.28
C GLN A 36 11.91 23.70 106.82
N ASN A 37 12.77 24.13 107.75
CA ASN A 37 14.08 24.70 107.42
C ASN A 37 15.02 23.64 106.82
N ASN A 38 14.99 22.40 107.33
CA ASN A 38 15.76 21.31 106.75
C ASN A 38 15.28 20.97 105.33
N ASP A 39 13.98 20.90 105.10
CA ASP A 39 13.38 20.65 103.79
C ASP A 39 13.74 21.78 102.79
N LEU A 40 13.74 23.05 103.26
CA LEU A 40 14.18 24.19 102.47
C LEU A 40 15.67 24.13 102.12
N ILE A 41 16.53 23.78 103.07
CA ILE A 41 17.97 23.61 102.84
C ILE A 41 18.21 22.49 101.82
N GLU A 42 17.48 21.39 101.90
CA GLU A 42 17.62 20.28 100.95
C GLU A 42 17.18 20.70 99.54
N THR A 43 16.08 21.46 99.44
CA THR A 43 15.58 22.00 98.16
C THR A 43 16.59 22.97 97.54
N LEU A 44 17.14 23.89 98.34
CA LEU A 44 18.18 24.83 97.87
C LEU A 44 19.46 24.12 97.45
N ARG A 45 19.86 23.03 98.14
CA ARG A 45 21.01 22.22 97.73
C ARG A 45 20.79 21.52 96.39
N LYS A 46 19.58 21.02 96.14
CA LYS A 46 19.21 20.41 94.85
C LYS A 46 19.23 21.47 93.73
N GLU A 47 18.66 22.64 93.97
CA GLU A 47 18.67 23.76 93.01
C GLU A 47 20.10 24.22 92.69
N ILE A 48 20.96 24.41 93.70
CA ILE A 48 22.37 24.80 93.49
C ILE A 48 23.09 23.74 92.63
N LYS A 49 22.87 22.45 92.89
CA LYS A 49 23.49 21.38 92.11
C LYS A 49 23.00 21.39 90.65
N LEU A 50 21.70 21.64 90.43
CA LEU A 50 21.13 21.76 89.09
C LEU A 50 21.73 22.96 88.34
N ARG A 51 21.74 24.15 88.96
CA ARG A 51 22.31 25.37 88.36
C ARG A 51 23.79 25.23 88.05
N LEU A 52 24.56 24.55 88.91
CA LEU A 52 25.96 24.25 88.61
C LEU A 52 26.08 23.36 87.37
N SER A 53 25.24 22.33 87.22
CA SER A 53 25.26 21.48 86.03
C SER A 53 24.89 22.25 84.76
N GLU A 54 23.86 23.12 84.81
CA GLU A 54 23.46 23.98 83.69
C GLU A 54 24.59 24.94 83.28
N LEU A 55 25.27 25.57 84.25
CA LEU A 55 26.42 26.43 83.98
C LEU A 55 27.60 25.67 83.37
N THR A 56 27.80 24.42 83.77
CA THR A 56 28.88 23.60 83.21
C THR A 56 28.58 23.26 81.74
N GLN A 57 27.34 22.88 81.44
CA GLN A 57 26.89 22.57 80.08
C GLN A 57 26.92 23.81 79.16
N ALA A 58 26.46 24.96 79.64
CA ALA A 58 26.52 26.20 78.86
C ALA A 58 27.96 26.62 78.54
N ARG A 59 28.89 26.40 79.47
CA ARG A 59 30.32 26.69 79.26
C ARG A 59 30.96 25.79 78.22
N GLU A 60 30.55 24.53 78.14
CA GLU A 60 31.03 23.58 77.11
C GLU A 60 30.58 24.02 75.71
N VAL A 61 29.30 24.38 75.53
CA VAL A 61 28.76 24.84 74.25
C VAL A 61 29.48 26.10 73.75
N ILE A 62 29.68 27.08 74.63
CA ILE A 62 30.39 28.33 74.27
C ILE A 62 31.85 28.04 73.89
N SER A 63 32.51 27.11 74.58
CA SER A 63 33.89 26.73 74.27
C SER A 63 34.01 26.08 72.89
N ASP A 64 33.04 25.26 72.49
CA ASP A 64 33.02 24.60 71.18
C ASP A 64 32.76 25.59 70.05
N GLU A 65 31.84 26.56 70.23
CA GLU A 65 31.59 27.63 69.27
C GLU A 65 32.82 28.54 69.08
N GLU A 66 33.49 28.93 70.17
CA GLU A 66 34.73 29.70 70.10
C GLU A 66 35.85 28.94 69.36
N ALA A 67 35.94 27.63 69.53
CA ALA A 67 36.91 26.79 68.82
C ALA A 67 36.59 26.71 67.32
N GLN A 68 35.31 26.57 66.96
CA GLN A 68 34.84 26.55 65.58
C GLN A 68 35.14 27.88 64.86
N ILE A 69 34.87 29.01 65.54
CA ILE A 69 35.13 30.36 65.03
C ILE A 69 36.63 30.58 64.83
N LYS A 70 37.47 30.19 65.80
CA LYS A 70 38.94 30.27 65.68
C LYS A 70 39.46 29.41 64.54
N LYS A 71 38.91 28.21 64.34
CA LYS A 71 39.27 27.32 63.23
C LYS A 71 38.93 27.95 61.87
N TYR A 72 37.70 28.44 61.71
CA TYR A 72 37.27 29.11 60.47
C TYR A 72 38.10 30.36 60.17
N LEU A 73 38.37 31.20 61.18
CA LEU A 73 39.25 32.37 61.03
C LEU A 73 40.66 31.97 60.60
N ASN A 74 41.21 30.89 61.15
CA ASN A 74 42.54 30.39 60.78
C ASN A 74 42.58 29.82 59.35
N ASP A 75 41.50 29.20 58.88
CA ASP A 75 41.34 28.68 57.51
C ASP A 75 41.15 29.83 56.48
N VAL A 76 40.46 30.91 56.87
CA VAL A 76 40.22 32.08 56.02
C VAL A 76 41.45 33.00 55.97
N CYS A 77 42.13 33.19 57.11
CA CYS A 77 43.37 33.95 57.20
C CYS A 77 44.19 33.43 58.39
N PRO A 78 45.29 32.68 58.17
CA PRO A 78 46.11 32.20 59.27
C PRO A 78 46.67 33.39 60.05
N LEU A 79 46.19 33.61 61.27
CA LEU A 79 46.47 34.80 62.10
C LEU A 79 47.86 34.77 62.76
N GLY A 80 48.64 33.71 62.58
CA GLY A 80 49.95 33.56 63.21
C GLY A 80 50.96 34.62 62.74
N ASN A 81 51.62 35.28 63.68
CA ASN A 81 52.74 36.25 63.54
C ASN A 81 52.64 37.27 62.39
N LYS A 82 51.44 37.56 61.88
CA LYS A 82 51.22 38.53 60.81
C LYS A 82 50.84 39.88 61.38
N THR A 83 51.36 40.93 60.79
CA THR A 83 50.96 42.31 61.11
C THR A 83 49.53 42.56 60.63
N GLN A 84 48.81 43.48 61.28
CA GLN A 84 47.45 43.87 60.92
C GLN A 84 47.30 44.17 59.41
N ASP A 85 48.25 44.89 58.82
CA ASP A 85 48.25 45.23 57.39
C ASP A 85 48.34 43.99 56.47
N GLN A 86 49.07 42.96 56.89
CA GLN A 86 49.19 41.71 56.14
C GLN A 86 47.88 40.90 56.18
N ILE A 87 47.14 40.97 57.29
CA ILE A 87 45.83 40.32 57.42
C ILE A 87 44.81 41.01 56.50
N ILE A 88 44.78 42.34 56.52
CA ILE A 88 43.92 43.16 55.64
C ILE A 88 44.21 42.83 54.18
N ASN A 89 45.47 42.83 53.76
CA ASN A 89 45.85 42.52 52.40
C ASN A 89 45.46 41.09 51.96
N ASN A 90 45.57 40.09 52.85
CA ASN A 90 45.11 38.72 52.54
C ASN A 90 43.60 38.64 52.36
N LEU A 91 42.83 39.35 53.19
CA LEU A 91 41.37 39.43 53.04
C LEU A 91 40.99 40.13 51.74
N ASP A 92 41.66 41.23 51.39
CA ASP A 92 41.44 41.94 50.13
C ASP A 92 41.72 41.05 48.91
N LEU A 93 42.84 40.31 48.91
CA LEU A 93 43.15 39.33 47.87
C LEU A 93 42.06 38.25 47.77
N LYS A 94 41.56 37.75 48.91
CA LYS A 94 40.49 36.75 48.92
C LYS A 94 39.18 37.30 48.37
N VAL A 95 38.82 38.54 48.70
CA VAL A 95 37.64 39.23 48.16
C VAL A 95 37.78 39.42 46.66
N ILE A 96 38.97 39.80 46.17
CA ILE A 96 39.26 39.93 44.74
C ILE A 96 39.08 38.57 44.04
N ASP A 97 39.61 37.48 44.59
CA ASP A 97 39.48 36.14 44.00
C ASP A 97 38.04 35.65 43.99
N GLN A 98 37.29 35.86 45.08
CA GLN A 98 35.86 35.56 45.14
C GLN A 98 35.07 36.38 44.11
N ARG A 99 35.46 37.64 43.89
CA ARG A 99 34.83 38.50 42.88
C ARG A 99 35.09 37.98 41.46
N LYS A 100 36.33 37.61 41.14
CA LYS A 100 36.68 37.00 39.85
C LYS A 100 35.89 35.70 39.62
N MET A 101 35.79 34.85 40.64
CA MET A 101 35.01 33.62 40.56
C MET A 101 33.52 33.90 40.30
N LEU A 102 32.95 34.90 40.98
CA LEU A 102 31.57 35.31 40.76
C LEU A 102 31.34 35.82 39.33
N ASP A 103 32.28 36.61 38.78
CA ASP A 103 32.17 37.15 37.44
C ASP A 103 32.31 36.06 36.36
N LEU A 104 33.18 35.05 36.58
CA LEU A 104 33.24 33.84 35.75
C LEU A 104 31.92 33.07 35.77
N LEU A 105 31.36 32.81 36.95
CA LEU A 105 30.08 32.11 37.07
C LEU A 105 28.92 32.88 36.41
N LYS A 106 28.92 34.22 36.50
CA LYS A 106 27.94 35.06 35.80
C LYS A 106 28.09 34.95 34.29
N TYR A 107 29.33 34.95 33.78
CA TYR A 107 29.59 34.77 32.36
C TYR A 107 29.12 33.40 31.87
N GLU A 108 29.47 32.32 32.58
CA GLU A 108 29.03 30.97 32.25
C GLU A 108 27.51 30.84 32.27
N LYS A 109 26.85 31.38 33.31
CA LYS A 109 25.38 31.40 33.40
C LYS A 109 24.77 32.12 32.20
N LYS A 110 25.32 33.28 31.82
CA LYS A 110 24.83 34.04 30.66
C LYS A 110 25.05 33.30 29.35
N SER A 111 26.20 32.65 29.19
CA SER A 111 26.55 31.83 28.02
C SER A 111 25.60 30.64 27.88
N LYS A 112 25.38 29.88 28.95
CA LYS A 112 24.43 28.76 28.98
C LYS A 112 22.99 29.22 28.71
N LYS A 113 22.57 30.35 29.29
CA LYS A 113 21.25 30.93 29.01
C LYS A 113 21.09 31.29 27.53
N LYS A 114 22.11 31.88 26.90
CA LYS A 114 22.09 32.19 25.47
C LYS A 114 21.98 30.92 24.64
N ARG A 115 22.77 29.88 24.94
CA ARG A 115 22.70 28.60 24.22
C ARG A 115 21.33 27.94 24.36
N LEU A 116 20.71 28.01 25.54
CA LEU A 116 19.34 27.52 25.77
C LEU A 116 18.35 28.25 24.87
N THR A 117 18.38 29.58 24.83
CA THR A 117 17.48 30.37 23.98
C THR A 117 17.70 30.14 22.48
N ASP A 118 18.93 29.82 22.07
CA ASP A 118 19.21 29.48 20.67
C ASP A 118 18.67 28.08 20.34
N LEU A 119 18.81 27.11 21.26
CA LEU A 119 18.27 25.76 21.11
C LEU A 119 16.73 25.73 21.11
N GLU A 120 16.09 26.57 21.93
CA GLU A 120 14.63 26.75 21.93
C GLU A 120 14.13 27.21 20.55
N LYS A 121 14.83 28.16 19.90
CA LYS A 121 14.48 28.63 18.56
C LYS A 121 14.71 27.57 17.49
N GLU A 122 15.80 26.82 17.57
CA GLU A 122 16.08 25.69 16.66
C GLU A 122 14.96 24.64 16.78
N TYR A 123 14.51 24.34 18.00
CA TYR A 123 13.40 23.42 18.25
C TYR A 123 12.06 23.91 17.68
N GLU A 124 11.71 25.18 17.90
CA GLU A 124 10.49 25.77 17.33
C GLU A 124 10.50 25.72 15.80
N HIS A 125 11.65 26.01 15.17
CA HIS A 125 11.79 25.92 13.71
C HIS A 125 11.57 24.49 13.20
N LEU A 126 12.22 23.50 13.83
CA LEU A 126 12.06 22.09 13.47
C LEU A 126 10.61 21.60 13.63
N LEU A 127 9.90 22.06 14.66
CA LEU A 127 8.50 21.72 14.87
C LEU A 127 7.60 22.26 13.74
N ILE A 128 7.83 23.50 13.33
CA ILE A 128 7.11 24.12 12.19
C ILE A 128 7.44 23.40 10.88
N GLU A 129 8.68 22.99 10.68
CA GLU A 129 9.11 22.28 9.47
C GLU A 129 8.55 20.85 9.40
N SER A 130 8.49 20.15 10.53
CA SER A 130 7.85 18.83 10.64
C SER A 130 6.37 18.90 10.27
N THR A 131 5.63 19.85 10.86
CA THR A 131 4.19 20.02 10.56
C THR A 131 3.93 20.42 9.11
N ARG A 132 4.78 21.26 8.50
CA ARG A 132 4.69 21.57 7.07
C ARG A 132 4.95 20.34 6.20
N SER A 133 5.89 19.48 6.59
CA SER A 133 6.20 18.24 5.86
C SER A 133 5.03 17.25 5.93
N GLU A 134 4.39 17.12 7.10
CA GLU A 134 3.17 16.30 7.27
C GLU A 134 2.01 16.81 6.41
N LEU A 135 1.79 18.13 6.37
CA LEU A 135 0.77 18.74 5.50
C LEU A 135 1.08 18.50 4.01
N HIS A 136 2.35 18.58 3.61
CA HIS A 136 2.75 18.30 2.25
C HIS A 136 2.54 16.83 1.88
N ALA A 137 2.88 15.90 2.78
CA ALA A 137 2.62 14.47 2.60
C ALA A 137 1.12 14.20 2.44
N SER A 138 0.27 14.77 3.30
CA SER A 138 -1.18 14.63 3.19
C SER A 138 -1.74 15.21 1.88
N HIS A 139 -1.17 16.32 1.38
CA HIS A 139 -1.58 16.88 0.09
C HIS A 139 -1.20 15.96 -1.08
N LEU A 140 0.02 15.39 -1.06
CA LEU A 140 0.46 14.44 -2.07
C LEU A 140 -0.36 13.15 -2.06
N GLU A 141 -0.71 12.62 -0.89
CA GLU A 141 -1.60 11.46 -0.75
C GLU A 141 -2.97 11.72 -1.40
N ASN A 142 -3.56 12.89 -1.14
CA ASN A 142 -4.84 13.26 -1.74
C ASN A 142 -4.77 13.36 -3.28
N GLU A 143 -3.69 13.94 -3.82
CA GLU A 143 -3.49 13.98 -5.28
C GLU A 143 -3.26 12.59 -5.87
N ILE A 144 -2.51 11.71 -5.19
CA ILE A 144 -2.35 10.31 -5.60
C ILE A 144 -3.70 9.60 -5.65
N HIS A 145 -4.52 9.74 -4.60
CA HIS A 145 -5.86 9.14 -4.56
C HIS A 145 -6.74 9.64 -5.71
N LYS A 146 -6.70 10.94 -6.01
CA LYS A 146 -7.45 11.54 -7.11
C LYS A 146 -7.02 10.99 -8.47
N VAL A 147 -5.71 10.91 -8.73
CA VAL A 147 -5.17 10.32 -9.97
C VAL A 147 -5.55 8.84 -10.08
N LEU A 148 -5.52 8.09 -8.98
CA LEU A 148 -5.91 6.69 -8.96
C LEU A 148 -7.38 6.51 -9.35
N ILE A 149 -8.28 7.33 -8.80
CA ILE A 149 -9.71 7.30 -9.16
C ILE A 149 -9.87 7.59 -10.65
N GLN A 150 -9.25 8.66 -11.17
CA GLN A 150 -9.31 9.01 -12.59
C GLN A 150 -8.79 7.89 -13.50
N TRP A 151 -7.71 7.21 -13.10
CA TRP A 151 -7.17 6.07 -13.82
C TRP A 151 -8.16 4.89 -13.84
N THR A 152 -8.78 4.56 -12.70
CA THR A 152 -9.78 3.48 -12.65
C THR A 152 -11.01 3.78 -13.51
N GLU A 153 -11.47 5.04 -13.53
CA GLU A 153 -12.56 5.48 -14.40
C GLU A 153 -12.19 5.36 -15.88
N ALA A 154 -10.98 5.80 -16.26
CA ALA A 154 -10.46 5.68 -17.62
C ALA A 154 -10.37 4.20 -18.06
N GLU A 155 -9.91 3.32 -17.18
CA GLU A 155 -9.80 1.89 -17.48
C GLU A 155 -11.19 1.24 -17.63
N LEU A 156 -12.18 1.66 -16.82
CA LEU A 156 -13.57 1.22 -16.99
C LEU A 156 -14.15 1.68 -18.33
N VAL A 157 -13.90 2.94 -18.72
CA VAL A 157 -14.34 3.49 -20.02
C VAL A 157 -13.68 2.72 -21.16
N LYS A 158 -12.38 2.47 -21.10
CA LYS A 158 -11.64 1.66 -22.07
C LYS A 158 -12.23 0.25 -22.21
N LYS A 159 -12.53 -0.43 -21.09
CA LYS A 159 -13.18 -1.76 -21.12
C LYS A 159 -14.53 -1.71 -21.83
N LYS A 160 -15.36 -0.70 -21.57
CA LYS A 160 -16.64 -0.50 -22.28
C LYS A 160 -16.44 -0.31 -23.78
N TYR A 161 -15.47 0.51 -24.19
CA TYR A 161 -15.16 0.70 -25.61
C TYR A 161 -14.67 -0.59 -26.29
N LEU A 162 -13.86 -1.40 -25.60
CA LEU A 162 -13.43 -2.71 -26.11
C LEU A 162 -14.62 -3.65 -26.30
N THR A 163 -15.56 -3.70 -25.35
CA THR A 163 -16.79 -4.49 -25.48
C THR A 163 -17.65 -4.02 -26.66
N ILE A 164 -17.85 -2.70 -26.81
CA ILE A 164 -18.60 -2.13 -27.93
C ILE A 164 -17.92 -2.48 -29.27
N ARG A 165 -16.59 -2.35 -29.34
CA ARG A 165 -15.83 -2.71 -30.54
C ARG A 165 -15.99 -4.18 -30.89
N GLN A 166 -15.94 -5.08 -29.92
CA GLN A 166 -16.15 -6.50 -30.15
C GLN A 166 -17.55 -6.77 -30.71
N ALA A 167 -18.59 -6.17 -30.11
CA ALA A 167 -19.96 -6.31 -30.60
C ALA A 167 -20.13 -5.80 -32.04
N LEU A 168 -19.48 -4.69 -32.40
CA LEU A 168 -19.50 -4.18 -33.77
C LEU A 168 -18.80 -5.11 -34.77
N ILE A 169 -17.69 -5.73 -34.38
CA ILE A 169 -17.02 -6.74 -35.20
C ILE A 169 -17.92 -7.95 -35.38
N ASP A 170 -18.51 -8.47 -34.30
CA ASP A 170 -19.41 -9.62 -34.38
C ASP A 170 -20.62 -9.34 -35.28
N ASP A 171 -21.18 -8.12 -35.22
CA ASP A 171 -22.30 -7.71 -36.06
C ASP A 171 -21.87 -7.52 -37.53
N SER A 172 -20.66 -7.02 -37.80
CA SER A 172 -20.15 -6.94 -39.18
C SER A 172 -20.10 -8.31 -39.87
N VAL A 173 -19.66 -9.35 -39.16
CA VAL A 173 -19.61 -10.72 -39.68
C VAL A 173 -21.03 -11.26 -39.93
N LYS A 174 -22.00 -10.94 -39.07
CA LYS A 174 -23.41 -11.29 -39.29
C LYS A 174 -24.00 -10.57 -40.49
N PHE A 175 -23.67 -9.30 -40.69
CA PHE A 175 -24.14 -8.54 -41.85
C PHE A 175 -23.56 -9.07 -43.15
N GLU A 176 -22.27 -9.41 -43.18
CA GLU A 176 -21.61 -9.98 -44.36
C GLU A 176 -22.22 -11.33 -44.75
N SER A 177 -22.43 -12.23 -43.78
CA SER A 177 -23.09 -13.52 -44.04
C SER A 177 -24.55 -13.37 -44.50
N SER A 178 -25.30 -12.42 -43.92
CA SER A 178 -26.67 -12.13 -44.37
C SER A 178 -26.70 -11.54 -45.78
N LEU A 179 -25.75 -10.65 -46.11
CA LEU A 179 -25.63 -10.05 -47.43
C LEU A 179 -25.30 -11.11 -48.49
N SER A 180 -24.30 -11.95 -48.24
CA SER A 180 -23.92 -13.05 -49.13
C SER A 180 -25.11 -13.99 -49.41
N ARG A 181 -25.89 -14.34 -48.38
CA ARG A 181 -27.12 -15.15 -48.55
C ARG A 181 -28.17 -14.46 -49.43
N VAL A 182 -28.36 -13.15 -49.27
CA VAL A 182 -29.31 -12.38 -50.09
C VAL A 182 -28.82 -12.27 -51.54
N GLU A 183 -27.52 -12.06 -51.75
CA GLU A 183 -26.91 -12.02 -53.07
C GLU A 183 -27.03 -13.37 -53.81
N GLU A 184 -26.81 -14.48 -53.11
CA GLU A 184 -27.05 -15.82 -53.66
C GLU A 184 -28.50 -16.02 -54.07
N LEU A 185 -29.46 -15.60 -53.24
CA LEU A 185 -30.88 -15.70 -53.56
C LEU A 185 -31.24 -14.84 -54.77
N LEU A 186 -30.69 -13.62 -54.85
CA LEU A 186 -30.90 -12.72 -55.98
C LEU A 186 -30.34 -13.30 -57.28
N ASN A 187 -29.16 -13.91 -57.24
CA ASN A 187 -28.58 -14.56 -58.41
C ASN A 187 -29.43 -15.75 -58.88
N LYS A 188 -29.89 -16.60 -57.95
CA LYS A 188 -30.83 -17.68 -58.27
C LYS A 188 -32.12 -17.17 -58.91
N GLN A 189 -32.69 -16.08 -58.36
CA GLN A 189 -33.88 -15.45 -58.93
C GLN A 189 -33.63 -14.87 -60.33
N LYS A 190 -32.47 -14.24 -60.57
CA LYS A 190 -32.08 -13.74 -61.89
C LYS A 190 -31.93 -14.87 -62.90
N GLU A 191 -31.31 -15.98 -62.52
CA GLU A 191 -31.20 -17.18 -63.37
C GLU A 191 -32.57 -17.78 -63.69
N GLU A 192 -33.48 -17.83 -62.71
CA GLU A 192 -34.85 -18.31 -62.91
C GLU A 192 -35.64 -17.39 -63.86
N ILE A 193 -35.53 -16.07 -63.70
CA ILE A 193 -36.13 -15.10 -64.63
C ILE A 193 -35.59 -15.29 -66.05
N ALA A 194 -34.27 -15.43 -66.22
CA ALA A 194 -33.66 -15.64 -67.53
C ALA A 194 -34.17 -16.94 -68.21
N LYS A 195 -34.31 -18.03 -67.43
CA LYS A 195 -34.92 -19.28 -67.92
C LYS A 195 -36.36 -19.08 -68.34
N LEU A 196 -37.16 -18.37 -67.55
CA LEU A 196 -38.57 -18.07 -67.88
C LEU A 196 -38.69 -17.18 -69.12
N GLU A 197 -37.79 -16.21 -69.31
CA GLU A 197 -37.73 -15.38 -70.52
C GLU A 197 -37.41 -16.22 -71.77
N GLN A 198 -36.46 -17.16 -71.66
CA GLN A 198 -36.16 -18.09 -72.76
C GLN A 198 -37.37 -18.96 -73.11
N VAL A 199 -38.03 -19.57 -72.12
CA VAL A 199 -39.24 -20.38 -72.34
C VAL A 199 -40.36 -19.53 -72.97
N ARG A 200 -40.51 -18.27 -72.55
CA ARG A 200 -41.50 -17.34 -73.13
C ARG A 200 -41.19 -17.06 -74.60
N GLU A 201 -39.93 -16.85 -74.95
CA GLU A 201 -39.51 -16.59 -76.33
C GLU A 201 -39.72 -17.84 -77.21
N GLU A 202 -39.32 -19.02 -76.75
CA GLU A 202 -39.57 -20.29 -77.43
C GLU A 202 -41.08 -20.53 -77.65
N ALA A 203 -41.90 -20.26 -76.63
CA ALA A 203 -43.36 -20.34 -76.75
C ALA A 203 -43.93 -19.33 -77.75
N ALA A 204 -43.38 -18.11 -77.80
CA ALA A 204 -43.77 -17.09 -78.78
C ALA A 204 -43.40 -17.51 -80.20
N GLU A 205 -42.20 -18.03 -80.41
CA GLU A 205 -41.76 -18.59 -81.71
C GLU A 205 -42.65 -19.75 -82.15
N MET A 206 -42.93 -20.71 -81.26
CA MET A 206 -43.82 -21.84 -81.55
C MET A 206 -45.22 -21.36 -81.96
N ARG A 207 -45.76 -20.35 -81.27
CA ARG A 207 -47.04 -19.73 -81.63
C ARG A 207 -46.99 -19.10 -83.01
N VAL A 208 -45.94 -18.33 -83.33
CA VAL A 208 -45.76 -17.72 -84.66
C VAL A 208 -45.69 -18.80 -85.75
N ARG A 209 -44.87 -19.86 -85.54
CA ARG A 209 -44.78 -21.01 -86.46
C ARG A 209 -46.13 -21.70 -86.65
N ALA A 210 -46.91 -21.89 -85.59
CA ALA A 210 -48.25 -22.48 -85.69
C ALA A 210 -49.22 -21.57 -86.47
N THR A 211 -49.19 -20.25 -86.23
CA THR A 211 -50.03 -19.29 -86.98
C THR A 211 -49.64 -19.20 -88.46
N SER A 212 -48.35 -19.28 -88.79
CA SER A 212 -47.90 -19.26 -90.19
C SER A 212 -48.22 -20.58 -90.89
N ALA A 213 -48.05 -21.73 -90.22
CA ALA A 213 -48.42 -23.04 -90.76
C ALA A 213 -49.93 -23.13 -91.03
N THR A 214 -50.77 -22.65 -90.10
CA THR A 214 -52.23 -22.60 -90.29
C THR A 214 -52.63 -21.63 -91.39
N ALA A 215 -52.01 -20.45 -91.49
CA ALA A 215 -52.24 -19.52 -92.60
C ALA A 215 -51.83 -20.13 -93.96
N ALA A 216 -50.71 -20.85 -94.02
CA ALA A 216 -50.26 -21.55 -95.23
C ALA A 216 -51.18 -22.72 -95.61
N GLU A 217 -51.74 -23.44 -94.62
CA GLU A 217 -52.74 -24.48 -94.85
C GLU A 217 -54.05 -23.87 -95.38
N VAL A 218 -54.51 -22.75 -94.80
CA VAL A 218 -55.69 -22.02 -95.29
C VAL A 218 -55.48 -21.50 -96.70
N ALA A 219 -54.30 -20.94 -97.01
CA ALA A 219 -53.95 -20.51 -98.36
C ALA A 219 -53.92 -21.69 -99.33
N ARG A 220 -53.30 -22.82 -98.97
CA ARG A 220 -53.33 -24.06 -99.78
C ARG A 220 -54.74 -24.61 -99.96
N ALA A 221 -55.59 -24.55 -98.94
CA ALA A 221 -56.99 -24.96 -99.04
C ALA A 221 -57.78 -24.05 -99.98
N HIS A 222 -57.55 -22.73 -99.91
CA HIS A 222 -58.17 -21.74 -100.79
C HIS A 222 -57.67 -21.87 -102.24
N ASP A 223 -56.38 -22.11 -102.45
CA ASP A 223 -55.80 -22.39 -103.77
C ASP A 223 -56.30 -23.73 -104.33
N ALA A 224 -56.46 -24.76 -103.50
CA ALA A 224 -57.08 -26.03 -103.89
C ALA A 224 -58.58 -25.88 -104.18
N GLU A 225 -59.29 -24.98 -103.49
CA GLU A 225 -60.68 -24.62 -103.79
C GLU A 225 -60.78 -23.84 -105.10
N HIS A 226 -59.88 -22.87 -105.36
CA HIS A 226 -59.75 -22.19 -106.64
C HIS A 226 -59.38 -23.13 -107.77
N ALA A 227 -58.49 -24.10 -107.53
CA ALA A 227 -58.13 -25.15 -108.47
C ALA A 227 -59.32 -26.09 -108.74
N ARG A 228 -60.14 -26.41 -107.73
CA ARG A 228 -61.39 -27.18 -107.91
C ARG A 228 -62.49 -26.39 -108.63
N VAL A 229 -62.49 -25.06 -108.51
CA VAL A 229 -63.40 -24.17 -109.26
C VAL A 229 -62.92 -23.98 -110.70
N SER A 230 -61.61 -23.97 -110.96
CA SER A 230 -61.04 -23.94 -112.31
C SER A 230 -61.04 -25.31 -113.01
N GLU A 231 -61.00 -26.43 -112.26
CA GLU A 231 -61.13 -27.81 -112.76
C GLU A 231 -62.57 -28.28 -112.99
N ARG A 232 -63.58 -27.41 -112.84
CA ARG A 232 -64.96 -27.69 -113.29
C ARG A 232 -65.18 -27.40 -114.78
N ALA A 233 -64.11 -27.43 -115.57
CA ALA A 233 -64.11 -27.54 -117.02
C ALA A 233 -63.15 -28.66 -117.45
N TYR A 234 -63.74 -29.78 -117.90
CA TYR A 234 -63.16 -30.90 -118.64
C TYR A 234 -62.47 -32.05 -117.87
N PHE A 235 -63.32 -33.06 -117.62
CA PHE A 235 -63.03 -34.50 -117.69
C PHE A 235 -62.00 -34.88 -118.77
N ALA A 236 -61.06 -35.76 -118.44
CA ALA A 236 -61.07 -37.19 -118.83
C ALA A 236 -59.71 -37.89 -118.57
N GLN A 237 -59.76 -39.05 -117.90
CA GLN A 237 -58.68 -40.05 -117.74
C GLN A 237 -58.30 -40.72 -119.11
N PRO A 238 -57.41 -41.76 -119.27
CA PRO A 238 -56.74 -42.63 -118.27
C PRO A 238 -55.33 -43.23 -118.62
N ARG A 239 -54.77 -44.02 -117.67
CA ARG A 239 -53.83 -45.20 -117.83
C ARG A 239 -52.37 -44.92 -118.29
N VAL A 240 -51.29 -45.68 -118.00
CA VAL A 240 -50.96 -46.90 -117.22
C VAL A 240 -49.41 -47.09 -117.25
N ILE A 241 -48.80 -47.37 -116.09
CA ILE A 241 -47.72 -48.35 -115.73
C ILE A 241 -46.38 -48.44 -116.52
N VAL A 242 -45.28 -48.67 -115.76
CA VAL A 242 -44.03 -49.48 -115.98
C VAL A 242 -42.77 -48.63 -115.60
N ARG A 243 -42.08 -48.84 -114.45
CA ARG A 243 -41.04 -49.87 -114.09
C ARG A 243 -39.74 -49.64 -114.90
N GLN A 244 -38.48 -49.69 -114.45
CA GLN A 244 -37.72 -50.26 -113.32
C GLN A 244 -36.32 -49.59 -113.25
N GLU A 245 -35.68 -49.69 -112.07
CA GLU A 245 -34.25 -49.96 -111.74
C GLU A 245 -33.13 -49.74 -112.79
N SER A 246 -31.94 -49.30 -112.33
CA SER A 246 -30.88 -50.24 -111.89
C SER A 246 -29.47 -49.61 -111.83
N THR A 247 -28.83 -49.78 -110.66
CA THR A 247 -27.43 -50.22 -110.40
C THR A 247 -26.22 -49.55 -111.04
N ARG A 248 -25.23 -49.22 -110.18
CA ARG A 248 -23.82 -49.64 -110.30
C ARG A 248 -23.09 -49.43 -108.96
N SER A 249 -23.11 -50.40 -108.04
CA SER A 249 -22.03 -51.33 -107.65
C SER A 249 -20.60 -51.08 -108.14
N THR A 250 -19.63 -51.08 -107.20
CA THR A 250 -18.41 -51.95 -107.05
C THR A 250 -17.39 -51.19 -106.16
N GLU A 251 -17.13 -51.59 -104.92
CA GLU A 251 -16.19 -52.64 -104.44
C GLU A 251 -14.69 -52.35 -104.67
N GLY A 252 -13.90 -52.59 -103.62
CA GLY A 252 -12.44 -52.52 -103.55
C GLY A 252 -11.94 -51.27 -102.81
N GLU A 253 -11.06 -51.31 -101.83
CA GLU A 253 -10.19 -52.39 -101.37
C GLU A 253 -9.53 -51.91 -100.06
N ALA A 254 -9.34 -52.82 -99.11
CA ALA A 254 -8.54 -52.56 -97.93
C ALA A 254 -7.07 -52.39 -98.34
N VAL A 255 -6.45 -51.29 -97.93
CA VAL A 255 -4.98 -51.22 -97.87
C VAL A 255 -4.58 -50.66 -96.51
N THR A 256 -3.93 -51.57 -95.80
CA THR A 256 -3.16 -51.46 -94.58
C THR A 256 -2.05 -50.41 -94.66
N GLU A 257 -1.80 -49.81 -93.50
CA GLU A 257 -0.50 -49.37 -92.99
C GLU A 257 0.27 -48.30 -93.78
N GLU A 258 0.25 -47.10 -93.21
CA GLU A 258 1.47 -46.53 -92.63
C GLU A 258 1.05 -45.54 -91.54
N THR A 259 1.24 -45.90 -90.27
CA THR A 259 1.00 -44.98 -89.16
C THR A 259 2.05 -43.86 -89.22
N SER A 260 1.74 -42.82 -89.97
CA SER A 260 2.40 -41.54 -89.86
C SER A 260 2.30 -41.06 -88.41
N ALA A 261 3.37 -40.44 -87.90
CA ALA A 261 3.39 -39.85 -86.56
C ALA A 261 2.17 -38.96 -86.28
N ALA A 262 1.57 -38.37 -87.33
CA ALA A 262 0.33 -37.61 -87.25
C ALA A 262 -0.89 -38.45 -86.82
N ALA A 263 -1.04 -39.69 -87.29
CA ALA A 263 -2.17 -40.55 -86.91
C ALA A 263 -2.06 -41.06 -85.46
N GLN A 264 -0.83 -41.34 -85.01
CA GLN A 264 -0.58 -41.70 -83.60
C GLN A 264 -0.80 -40.49 -82.67
N MET A 265 -0.39 -39.29 -83.08
CA MET A 265 -0.68 -38.06 -82.33
C MET A 265 -2.19 -37.77 -82.27
N GLU A 266 -2.92 -37.98 -83.36
CA GLU A 266 -4.38 -37.83 -83.40
C GLU A 266 -5.08 -38.82 -82.45
N GLU A 267 -4.66 -40.08 -82.42
CA GLU A 267 -5.20 -41.07 -81.48
C GLU A 267 -4.91 -40.69 -80.01
N ILE A 268 -3.71 -40.21 -79.72
CA ILE A 268 -3.33 -39.72 -78.39
C ILE A 268 -4.18 -38.51 -78.00
N PHE A 269 -4.42 -37.59 -78.95
CA PHE A 269 -5.21 -36.38 -78.70
C PHE A 269 -6.68 -36.70 -78.50
N GLN A 270 -7.26 -37.62 -79.26
CA GLN A 270 -8.63 -38.10 -79.04
C GLN A 270 -8.79 -38.81 -77.69
N ARG A 271 -7.79 -39.59 -77.27
CA ARG A 271 -7.76 -40.17 -75.91
C ARG A 271 -7.68 -39.07 -74.84
N LEU A 272 -6.87 -38.03 -75.07
CA LEU A 272 -6.74 -36.87 -74.17
C LEU A 272 -8.07 -36.11 -74.04
N MET A 273 -8.76 -35.85 -75.15
CA MET A 273 -10.10 -35.25 -75.19
C MET A 273 -11.13 -36.09 -74.44
N LYS A 274 -11.11 -37.42 -74.63
CA LYS A 274 -12.01 -38.34 -73.93
C LYS A 274 -11.76 -38.37 -72.43
N LEU A 275 -10.50 -38.35 -71.99
CA LEU A 275 -10.11 -38.33 -70.57
C LEU A 275 -10.41 -36.99 -69.90
N THR A 276 -10.27 -35.89 -70.64
CA THR A 276 -10.58 -34.54 -70.15
C THR A 276 -12.07 -34.22 -70.25
N GLY A 277 -12.86 -35.00 -70.99
CA GLY A 277 -14.30 -34.82 -71.17
C GLY A 277 -14.65 -33.63 -72.07
N VAL A 278 -13.77 -33.31 -73.02
CA VAL A 278 -13.83 -32.12 -73.87
C VAL A 278 -14.01 -32.52 -75.33
N THR A 279 -14.81 -31.77 -76.08
CA THR A 279 -15.11 -32.04 -77.50
C THR A 279 -14.35 -31.15 -78.49
N ASP A 280 -13.68 -30.10 -78.00
CA ASP A 280 -12.89 -29.17 -78.81
C ASP A 280 -11.39 -29.20 -78.44
N THR A 281 -10.52 -29.08 -79.43
CA THR A 281 -9.07 -29.22 -79.22
C THR A 281 -8.50 -28.04 -78.42
N GLU A 282 -9.00 -26.84 -78.63
CA GLU A 282 -8.58 -25.63 -77.91
C GLU A 282 -9.00 -25.67 -76.43
N GLU A 283 -10.18 -26.18 -76.11
CA GLU A 283 -10.66 -26.29 -74.72
C GLU A 283 -9.78 -27.25 -73.88
N VAL A 284 -9.19 -28.27 -74.49
CA VAL A 284 -8.20 -29.13 -73.80
C VAL A 284 -6.97 -28.32 -73.39
N PHE A 285 -6.43 -27.50 -74.30
CA PHE A 285 -5.28 -26.65 -74.01
C PHE A 285 -5.59 -25.62 -72.91
N ASP A 286 -6.77 -25.00 -72.94
CA ASP A 286 -7.21 -24.05 -71.91
C ASP A 286 -7.32 -24.71 -70.54
N ARG A 287 -7.84 -25.94 -70.44
CA ARG A 287 -7.89 -26.68 -69.17
C ARG A 287 -6.50 -27.01 -68.64
N PHE A 288 -5.56 -27.44 -69.50
CA PHE A 288 -4.18 -27.67 -69.07
C PHE A 288 -3.47 -26.39 -68.64
N ARG A 289 -3.74 -25.27 -69.31
CA ARG A 289 -3.22 -23.96 -68.92
C ARG A 289 -3.77 -23.54 -67.55
N ALA A 290 -5.08 -23.66 -67.34
CA ALA A 290 -5.73 -23.37 -66.06
C ALA A 290 -5.23 -24.30 -64.94
N GLN A 291 -5.03 -25.59 -65.22
CA GLN A 291 -4.45 -26.54 -64.27
C GLN A 291 -3.01 -26.16 -63.90
N ARG A 292 -2.19 -25.77 -64.88
CA ARG A 292 -0.82 -25.32 -64.63
C ARG A 292 -0.78 -24.03 -63.81
N GLU A 293 -1.65 -23.07 -64.10
CA GLU A 293 -1.79 -21.82 -63.34
C GLU A 293 -2.27 -22.09 -61.91
N THR A 294 -3.24 -23.00 -61.73
CA THR A 294 -3.72 -23.43 -60.42
C THR A 294 -2.60 -24.13 -59.62
N SER A 295 -1.84 -25.01 -60.25
CA SER A 295 -0.69 -25.68 -59.63
C SER A 295 0.38 -24.69 -59.19
N LYS A 296 0.70 -23.68 -60.03
CA LYS A 296 1.61 -22.59 -59.64
C LYS A 296 1.08 -21.79 -58.46
N ARG A 297 -0.21 -21.44 -58.45
CA ARG A 297 -0.84 -20.69 -57.34
C ARG A 297 -0.83 -21.48 -56.05
N LEU A 298 -1.13 -22.78 -56.09
CA LEU A 298 -1.07 -23.66 -54.93
C LEU A 298 0.36 -23.79 -54.40
N GLY A 299 1.36 -23.92 -55.28
CA GLY A 299 2.76 -23.94 -54.86
C GLY A 299 3.21 -22.64 -54.21
N TYR A 300 2.78 -21.49 -54.73
CA TYR A 300 3.01 -20.20 -54.10
C TYR A 300 2.35 -20.12 -52.73
N LEU A 301 1.05 -20.46 -52.63
CA LEU A 301 0.31 -20.41 -51.37
C LEU A 301 0.92 -21.35 -50.32
N GLN A 302 1.29 -22.57 -50.71
CA GLN A 302 1.96 -23.52 -49.83
C GLN A 302 3.27 -22.94 -49.29
N LYS A 303 4.09 -22.34 -50.18
CA LYS A 303 5.36 -21.73 -49.78
C LYS A 303 5.15 -20.56 -48.81
N THR A 304 4.20 -19.67 -49.12
CA THR A 304 3.89 -18.53 -48.24
C THR A 304 3.34 -18.98 -46.89
N THR A 305 2.45 -19.98 -46.87
CA THR A 305 1.94 -20.55 -45.61
C THR A 305 3.05 -21.24 -44.80
N GLU A 306 4.00 -21.90 -45.46
CA GLU A 306 5.15 -22.53 -44.78
C GLU A 306 6.11 -21.49 -44.19
N GLU A 307 6.38 -20.40 -44.92
CA GLU A 307 7.16 -19.25 -44.43
C GLU A 307 6.47 -18.58 -43.24
N GLU A 308 5.18 -18.26 -43.34
CA GLU A 308 4.40 -17.67 -42.24
C GLU A 308 4.37 -18.59 -41.01
N LYS A 309 4.25 -19.91 -41.22
CA LYS A 309 4.29 -20.88 -40.13
C LYS A 309 5.63 -20.86 -39.40
N LEU A 310 6.74 -20.84 -40.14
CA LEU A 310 8.09 -20.78 -39.54
C LEU A 310 8.30 -19.49 -38.76
N ASP A 311 7.82 -18.35 -39.27
CA ASP A 311 7.88 -17.07 -38.56
C ASP A 311 7.04 -17.09 -37.28
N LEU A 312 5.85 -17.69 -37.32
CA LEU A 312 5.00 -17.86 -36.14
C LEU A 312 5.63 -18.80 -35.09
N GLU A 313 6.26 -19.89 -35.50
CA GLU A 313 6.98 -20.79 -34.59
C GLU A 313 8.21 -20.09 -33.96
N SER A 314 8.94 -19.29 -34.74
CA SER A 314 10.06 -18.46 -34.26
C SER A 314 9.60 -17.41 -33.24
N THR A 315 8.52 -16.68 -33.55
CA THR A 315 7.96 -15.68 -32.62
C THR A 315 7.40 -16.33 -31.36
N GLN A 316 6.74 -17.49 -31.47
CA GLN A 316 6.26 -18.26 -30.32
C GLN A 316 7.41 -18.66 -29.39
N THR A 317 8.49 -19.22 -29.94
CA THR A 317 9.64 -19.64 -29.14
C THR A 317 10.33 -18.45 -28.46
N SER A 318 10.47 -17.31 -29.16
CA SER A 318 10.98 -16.06 -28.56
C SER A 318 10.12 -15.57 -27.41
N LEU A 319 8.79 -15.51 -27.60
CA LEU A 319 7.86 -15.07 -26.56
C LEU A 319 7.85 -16.01 -25.36
N MET A 320 7.97 -17.33 -25.58
CA MET A 320 8.10 -18.29 -24.48
C MET A 320 9.38 -18.08 -23.67
N ALA A 321 10.51 -17.83 -24.34
CA ALA A 321 11.79 -17.56 -23.67
C ALA A 321 11.73 -16.25 -22.85
N GLU A 322 11.13 -15.19 -23.39
CA GLU A 322 10.90 -13.94 -22.65
C GLU A 322 10.02 -14.17 -21.41
N LEU A 323 8.94 -14.94 -21.54
CA LEU A 323 8.04 -15.24 -20.43
C LEU A 323 8.76 -16.03 -19.33
N GLU A 324 9.62 -16.98 -19.68
CA GLU A 324 10.48 -17.66 -18.71
C GLU A 324 11.45 -16.70 -18.03
N ALA A 325 12.12 -15.83 -18.79
CA ALA A 325 13.02 -14.82 -18.22
C ALA A 325 12.29 -13.89 -17.23
N PHE A 326 11.08 -13.42 -17.56
CA PHE A 326 10.26 -12.62 -16.65
C PHE A 326 9.85 -13.38 -15.38
N LYS A 327 9.54 -14.67 -15.49
CA LYS A 327 9.25 -15.51 -14.31
C LYS A 327 10.46 -15.58 -13.38
N PHE A 328 11.66 -15.81 -13.91
CA PHE A 328 12.88 -15.89 -13.09
C PHE A 328 13.24 -14.54 -12.47
N ALA A 329 13.13 -13.44 -13.22
CA ALA A 329 13.33 -12.10 -12.69
C ALA A 329 12.35 -11.80 -11.54
N SER A 330 11.06 -12.09 -11.73
CA SER A 330 10.05 -11.86 -10.69
C SER A 330 10.26 -12.69 -9.42
N VAL A 331 10.77 -13.93 -9.55
CA VAL A 331 11.11 -14.76 -8.38
C VAL A 331 12.33 -14.19 -7.68
N LYS A 332 13.37 -13.82 -8.43
CA LYS A 332 14.59 -13.23 -7.88
C LYS A 332 14.31 -11.94 -7.10
N ASP A 333 13.52 -11.02 -7.66
CA ASP A 333 13.15 -9.77 -6.98
C ASP A 333 12.38 -10.02 -5.68
N LYS A 334 11.54 -11.06 -5.64
CA LYS A 334 10.82 -11.47 -4.43
C LYS A 334 11.74 -12.05 -3.38
N ASP A 335 12.71 -12.87 -3.78
CA ASP A 335 13.68 -13.49 -2.88
C ASP A 335 14.60 -12.41 -2.29
N GLU A 336 15.14 -11.50 -3.11
CA GLU A 336 15.94 -10.34 -2.64
C GLU A 336 15.13 -9.43 -1.70
N GLY A 337 13.87 -9.14 -2.04
CA GLY A 337 12.97 -8.39 -1.17
C GLY A 337 12.72 -9.10 0.17
N GLN A 338 12.59 -10.42 0.16
CA GLN A 338 12.38 -11.21 1.37
C GLN A 338 13.62 -11.27 2.26
N GLU A 339 14.82 -11.33 1.67
CA GLU A 339 16.10 -11.23 2.38
C GLU A 339 16.23 -9.87 3.08
N LEU A 340 15.99 -8.76 2.37
CA LEU A 340 16.01 -7.41 2.95
C LEU A 340 15.01 -7.25 4.09
N ILE A 341 13.80 -7.81 3.96
CA ILE A 341 12.80 -7.82 5.03
C ILE A 341 13.32 -8.58 6.26
N ASN A 342 14.02 -9.69 6.05
CA ASN A 342 14.55 -10.49 7.16
C ASN A 342 15.71 -9.77 7.87
N GLU A 343 16.60 -9.13 7.11
CA GLU A 343 17.69 -8.30 7.66
C GLU A 343 17.14 -7.15 8.51
N LEU A 344 16.15 -6.40 7.99
CA LEU A 344 15.50 -5.31 8.72
C LEU A 344 14.80 -5.82 9.99
N LYS A 345 14.16 -6.99 9.94
CA LYS A 345 13.54 -7.60 11.13
C LYS A 345 14.59 -7.94 12.20
N GLU A 346 15.75 -8.45 11.79
CA GLU A 346 16.83 -8.78 12.72
C GLU A 346 17.41 -7.51 13.35
N GLU A 347 17.58 -6.45 12.57
CA GLU A 347 18.07 -5.15 13.06
C GLU A 347 17.07 -4.49 14.02
N ILE A 348 15.77 -4.51 13.70
CA ILE A 348 14.71 -4.07 14.62
C ILE A 348 14.73 -4.87 15.92
N SER A 349 14.91 -6.19 15.86
CA SER A 349 14.99 -7.02 17.06
C SER A 349 16.18 -6.68 17.94
N LYS A 350 17.34 -6.35 17.33
CA LYS A 350 18.54 -5.92 18.06
C LYS A 350 18.32 -4.56 18.72
N GLU A 351 17.73 -3.61 18.01
CA GLU A 351 17.46 -2.27 18.53
C GLU A 351 16.42 -2.32 19.67
N GLN A 352 15.40 -3.17 19.56
CA GLN A 352 14.42 -3.40 20.63
C GLN A 352 15.07 -3.97 21.90
N GLU A 353 16.03 -4.87 21.75
CA GLU A 353 16.77 -5.43 22.89
C GLU A 353 17.61 -4.35 23.58
N ILE A 354 18.31 -3.52 22.80
CA ILE A 354 19.10 -2.39 23.32
C ILE A 354 18.18 -1.39 24.04
N HIS A 355 17.03 -1.07 23.46
CA HIS A 355 16.04 -0.18 24.07
C HIS A 355 15.58 -0.70 25.43
N ARG A 356 15.25 -2.00 25.51
CA ARG A 356 14.85 -2.66 26.75
C ARG A 356 15.95 -2.59 27.82
N GLU A 357 17.20 -2.83 27.45
CA GLU A 357 18.33 -2.69 28.39
C GLU A 357 18.51 -1.26 28.90
N LEU A 358 18.29 -0.26 28.04
CA LEU A 358 18.37 1.15 28.42
C LEU A 358 17.21 1.56 29.33
N GLU A 359 16.00 1.08 29.07
CA GLU A 359 14.84 1.28 29.96
C GLU A 359 15.10 0.69 31.35
N GLU A 360 15.62 -0.53 31.45
CA GLU A 360 15.98 -1.11 32.75
C GLU A 360 17.03 -0.27 33.48
N LYS A 361 18.04 0.25 32.77
CA LYS A 361 19.07 1.13 33.37
C LYS A 361 18.45 2.44 33.85
N LEU A 362 17.50 2.99 33.10
CA LEU A 362 16.79 4.21 33.44
C LEU A 362 15.92 4.01 34.70
N GLU A 363 15.16 2.92 34.79
CA GLU A 363 14.38 2.59 36.00
C GLU A 363 15.26 2.42 37.24
N LYS A 364 16.41 1.74 37.11
CA LYS A 364 17.39 1.60 38.21
C LYS A 364 17.89 2.98 38.66
N LEU A 365 18.17 3.87 37.72
CA LEU A 365 18.67 5.21 38.01
C LEU A 365 17.60 6.08 38.69
N ASP A 366 16.34 5.98 38.23
CA ASP A 366 15.21 6.69 38.81
C ASP A 366 14.91 6.23 40.25
N THR A 367 15.07 4.92 40.49
CA THR A 367 14.97 4.33 41.84
C THR A 367 16.02 4.94 42.79
N ILE A 368 17.29 5.00 42.35
CA ILE A 368 18.38 5.62 43.12
C ILE A 368 18.10 7.11 43.37
N LEU A 369 17.60 7.82 42.36
CA LEU A 369 17.30 9.24 42.45
C LEU A 369 16.16 9.50 43.46
N CYS A 370 15.16 8.63 43.49
CA CYS A 370 14.10 8.63 44.51
C CYS A 370 14.66 8.38 45.92
N GLU A 371 15.60 7.45 46.08
CA GLU A 371 16.27 7.21 47.37
C GLU A 371 17.07 8.43 47.84
N ILE A 372 17.85 9.05 46.96
CA ILE A 372 18.61 10.27 47.27
C ILE A 372 17.65 11.40 47.67
N LYS A 373 16.55 11.58 46.95
CA LYS A 373 15.52 12.58 47.27
C LYS A 373 14.91 12.33 48.65
N ARG A 374 14.63 11.08 49.00
CA ARG A 374 14.13 10.70 50.33
C ARG A 374 15.15 11.03 51.42
N LEU A 375 16.41 10.65 51.23
CA LEU A 375 17.48 10.93 52.20
C LEU A 375 17.70 12.43 52.41
N LEU A 376 17.67 13.23 51.32
CA LEU A 376 17.76 14.69 51.41
C LEU A 376 16.56 15.28 52.15
N TYR A 377 15.35 14.78 51.90
CA TYR A 377 14.15 15.21 52.61
C TYR A 377 14.24 14.90 54.11
N ASP A 378 14.69 13.70 54.48
CA ASP A 378 14.87 13.31 55.88
C ASP A 378 15.93 14.18 56.57
N LEU A 379 17.04 14.49 55.89
CA LEU A 379 18.07 15.41 56.38
C LEU A 379 17.49 16.81 56.63
N CYS A 380 16.76 17.38 55.67
CA CYS A 380 16.11 18.68 55.82
C CYS A 380 15.13 18.69 57.00
N LYS A 381 14.36 17.62 57.17
CA LYS A 381 13.41 17.49 58.29
C LYS A 381 14.12 17.46 59.64
N ILE A 382 15.25 16.76 59.75
CA ILE A 382 16.07 16.75 60.97
C ILE A 382 16.60 18.16 61.27
N LEU A 383 17.09 18.87 60.26
CA LEU A 383 17.59 20.24 60.40
C LEU A 383 16.49 21.22 60.83
N ASP A 384 15.27 21.08 60.31
CA ASP A 384 14.12 21.91 60.72
C ASP A 384 13.74 21.67 62.19
N VAL A 385 13.66 20.42 62.64
CA VAL A 385 13.37 20.10 64.06
C VAL A 385 14.46 20.67 64.98
N SER A 386 15.72 20.67 64.52
CA SER A 386 16.85 21.23 65.26
C SER A 386 16.74 22.75 65.43
N ASN A 387 16.22 23.46 64.41
CA ASN A 387 15.98 24.90 64.48
C ASN A 387 14.84 25.28 65.44
N TYR A 388 13.79 24.45 65.56
CA TYR A 388 12.70 24.71 66.51
C TYR A 388 13.10 24.46 67.97
N LEU A 389 14.06 23.56 68.23
CA LEU A 389 14.57 23.33 69.59
C LEU A 389 15.52 24.42 70.08
N TYR A 390 16.03 25.28 69.20
CA TYR A 390 16.97 26.36 69.55
C TYR A 390 16.27 27.72 69.79
N ILE A 391 14.94 27.79 69.61
CA ILE A 391 14.13 29.03 69.75
C ILE A 391 13.26 29.02 71.04
N ILE A 392 13.29 27.95 71.83
CA ILE A 392 12.69 27.88 73.18
C ILE A 392 13.82 27.81 74.19
#